data_AF-A0A1F4WC18-F1
#
_entry.id   AF-A0A1F4WC18-F1
#
_cell.length_a   1.000
_cell.length_b   1.000
_cell.length_c   1.000
_cell.angle_alpha   90.00
_cell.angle_beta   90.00
_cell.angle_gamma   90.00
#
_symmetry.space_group_name_H-M   'P 1'
#
loop_
_entity.id
_entity.type
_entity.pdbx_description
1 polymer ?
#
loop_
_entity_poly.entity_id
_entity_poly.type
_entity_poly.pdbx_seq_one_letter_code
_entity_poly.pdbx_strand_id
1 'polypeptide(L)'
;MFEQVLAHEGEEEELPISPLGETLDQRLKGLSLLGLELATGLALFLIILAVFWKKKTEKAKWFLYLGIALPIVLATLFLAGSTVYLNLTSITGGPVHWHADFQVWACGKELDLIDPAGIANRVGSPVFHEHGDDRIHVEGVVTDLEDVALKNFFGFVGGELRDDHFTFPTNNKLYEYENGDLCPDGKAGTLQAFVWKTDVAKGEFHQEKLEHPDDYVVSPYGNVPPGDCLIIEFGEKKDRTDKLCNFYKVAESKGELKRR
;
A
#
# COMPACT_ATOMS: atom_id res chain seq x y z
N MET A 1 24.76 -22.59 25.13
CA MET A 1 25.31 -22.33 23.78
C MET A 1 24.13 -21.83 22.98
N PHE A 2 24.05 -20.52 22.75
CA PHE A 2 22.91 -19.90 22.08
C PHE A 2 22.90 -20.35 20.63
N GLU A 3 21.82 -21.02 20.25
CA GLU A 3 21.51 -21.35 18.87
C GLU A 3 21.28 -20.01 18.15
N GLN A 4 22.23 -19.64 17.30
CA GLN A 4 22.08 -18.49 16.42
C GLN A 4 20.94 -18.80 15.47
N VAL A 5 19.78 -18.19 15.73
CA VAL A 5 18.73 -18.06 14.73
C VAL A 5 19.29 -17.17 13.63
N LEU A 6 19.79 -17.81 12.57
CA LEU A 6 20.13 -17.14 11.33
C LEU A 6 18.83 -16.55 10.77
N ALA A 7 18.69 -15.23 10.89
CA ALA A 7 17.65 -14.46 10.23
C ALA A 7 18.01 -14.28 8.75
N HIS A 8 17.98 -15.35 7.97
CA HIS A 8 18.05 -15.29 6.51
C HIS A 8 17.48 -16.58 5.94
N GLU A 9 16.22 -16.51 5.50
CA GLU A 9 15.58 -17.30 4.43
C GLU A 9 14.06 -17.16 4.59
N GLY A 10 13.56 -15.96 4.30
CA GLY A 10 12.19 -15.79 3.84
C GLY A 10 12.34 -15.12 2.49
N GLU A 11 12.12 -15.88 1.41
CA GLU A 11 12.02 -15.31 0.08
C GLU A 11 11.01 -14.16 0.15
N GLU A 12 11.39 -12.99 -0.38
CA GLU A 12 10.43 -11.97 -0.75
C GLU A 12 9.57 -12.59 -1.83
N GLU A 13 8.50 -13.30 -1.44
CA GLU A 13 7.39 -13.51 -2.35
C GLU A 13 6.84 -12.12 -2.61
N GLU A 14 7.34 -11.48 -3.67
CA GLU A 14 6.72 -10.32 -4.27
C GLU A 14 5.24 -10.68 -4.42
N LEU A 15 4.40 -10.05 -3.58
CA LEU A 15 2.96 -10.14 -3.69
C LEU A 15 2.60 -10.01 -5.18
N PRO A 16 1.69 -10.87 -5.68
CA PRO A 16 1.44 -11.00 -7.10
C PRO A 16 1.29 -9.62 -7.71
N ILE A 17 2.00 -9.39 -8.82
CA ILE A 17 1.91 -8.18 -9.64
C ILE A 17 0.43 -7.82 -9.69
N SER A 18 0.11 -6.69 -9.06
CA SER A 18 -1.25 -6.17 -9.05
C SER A 18 -1.77 -6.19 -10.49
N PRO A 19 -3.01 -6.66 -10.74
CA PRO A 19 -3.57 -6.66 -12.09
C PRO A 19 -3.60 -5.25 -12.73
N LEU A 20 -3.31 -4.21 -11.95
CA LEU A 20 -3.28 -2.79 -12.31
C LEU A 20 -1.97 -2.32 -12.99
N GLY A 21 -0.96 -3.18 -13.12
CA GLY A 21 0.33 -2.82 -13.72
C GLY A 21 1.30 -2.17 -12.72
N GLU A 22 2.49 -1.82 -13.21
CA GLU A 22 3.60 -1.31 -12.38
C GLU A 22 3.53 0.21 -12.23
N THR A 23 3.46 0.71 -10.99
CA THR A 23 3.51 2.15 -10.69
C THR A 23 4.89 2.76 -11.00
N LEU A 24 4.97 4.09 -11.16
CA LEU A 24 6.25 4.76 -11.40
C LEU A 24 7.27 4.51 -10.27
N ASP A 25 6.82 4.53 -9.02
CA ASP A 25 7.67 4.24 -7.85
C ASP A 25 8.22 2.80 -7.90
N GLN A 26 7.35 1.81 -8.15
CA GLN A 26 7.76 0.40 -8.28
C GLN A 26 8.80 0.23 -9.39
N ARG A 27 8.55 0.83 -10.56
CA ARG A 27 9.46 0.76 -11.70
C ARG A 27 10.82 1.39 -11.42
N LEU A 28 10.85 2.56 -10.81
CA LEU A 28 12.09 3.24 -10.46
C LEU A 28 12.85 2.47 -9.38
N LYS A 29 12.17 1.87 -8.41
CA LYS A 29 12.77 0.98 -7.41
C LYS A 29 13.37 -0.26 -8.07
N GLY A 30 12.63 -0.96 -8.93
CA GLY A 30 13.11 -2.14 -9.65
C GLY A 30 14.36 -1.86 -10.49
N LEU A 31 14.34 -0.77 -11.28
CA LEU A 31 15.52 -0.33 -12.05
C LEU A 31 16.71 0.05 -11.15
N SER A 32 16.43 0.68 -10.01
CA SER A 32 17.45 1.08 -9.05
C SER A 32 18.11 -0.13 -8.38
N LEU A 33 17.33 -1.13 -7.98
CA LEU A 33 17.83 -2.38 -7.41
C LEU A 33 18.66 -3.16 -8.43
N LEU A 34 18.15 -3.34 -9.65
CA LEU A 34 18.89 -3.99 -10.73
C LEU A 34 20.21 -3.26 -11.01
N GLY A 35 20.19 -1.93 -11.08
CA GLY A 35 21.40 -1.12 -11.27
C GLY A 35 22.41 -1.29 -10.14
N LEU A 36 21.94 -1.35 -8.89
CA LEU A 36 22.77 -1.57 -7.71
C LEU A 36 23.39 -2.98 -7.69
N GLU A 37 22.62 -4.00 -8.02
CA GLU A 37 23.09 -5.38 -8.11
C GLU A 37 24.16 -5.55 -9.18
N LEU A 38 23.91 -5.02 -10.39
CA LEU A 38 24.88 -5.06 -11.49
C LEU A 38 26.17 -4.31 -11.15
N ALA A 39 26.05 -3.10 -10.56
CA ALA A 39 27.21 -2.33 -10.13
C ALA A 39 28.02 -3.06 -9.04
N THR A 40 27.32 -3.66 -8.07
CA THR A 40 27.95 -4.41 -6.97
C THR A 40 28.62 -5.68 -7.47
N GLY A 41 27.92 -6.48 -8.29
CA GLY A 41 28.47 -7.70 -8.89
C GLY A 41 29.70 -7.43 -9.74
N LEU A 42 29.65 -6.40 -10.60
CA LEU A 42 30.79 -5.98 -11.40
C LEU A 42 31.96 -5.49 -10.53
N ALA A 43 31.68 -4.65 -9.52
CA ALA A 43 32.69 -4.17 -8.59
C ALA A 43 33.39 -5.33 -7.86
N LEU A 44 32.62 -6.28 -7.31
CA LEU A 44 33.15 -7.46 -6.64
C LEU A 44 34.00 -8.31 -7.59
N PHE A 45 33.52 -8.56 -8.81
CA PHE A 45 34.29 -9.29 -9.82
C PHE A 45 35.63 -8.61 -10.12
N LEU A 46 35.64 -7.29 -10.31
CA LEU A 46 36.85 -6.54 -10.60
C LEU A 46 37.80 -6.45 -9.39
N ILE A 47 37.26 -6.37 -8.17
CA ILE A 47 38.06 -6.44 -6.93
C ILE A 47 38.73 -7.82 -6.82
N ILE A 48 37.99 -8.90 -7.04
CA ILE A 48 38.53 -10.27 -7.03
C ILE A 48 39.63 -10.40 -8.10
N LEU A 49 39.36 -9.97 -9.33
CA LEU A 49 40.35 -9.94 -10.40
C LEU A 49 41.59 -9.13 -10.02
N ALA A 50 41.41 -7.97 -9.38
CA ALA A 50 42.50 -7.14 -8.91
C ALA A 50 43.35 -7.86 -7.84
N VAL A 51 42.74 -8.64 -6.94
CA VAL A 51 43.49 -9.42 -5.93
C VAL A 51 44.32 -10.51 -6.59
N PHE A 52 43.76 -11.26 -7.55
CA PHE A 52 44.46 -12.39 -8.17
C PHE A 52 45.50 -11.96 -9.23
N TRP A 53 45.36 -10.78 -9.82
CA TRP A 53 46.29 -10.31 -10.85
C TRP A 53 47.58 -9.72 -10.26
N LYS A 54 48.58 -10.56 -9.97
CA LYS A 54 49.81 -10.16 -9.25
C LYS A 54 50.68 -9.09 -9.94
N LYS A 55 50.78 -9.08 -11.27
CA LYS A 55 51.60 -8.12 -12.04
C LYS A 55 50.72 -7.26 -12.94
N LYS A 56 50.43 -6.04 -12.49
CA LYS A 56 49.56 -5.08 -13.21
C LYS A 56 50.39 -3.99 -13.86
N THR A 57 50.09 -3.70 -15.13
CA THR A 57 50.56 -2.47 -15.78
C THR A 57 49.77 -1.28 -15.26
N GLU A 58 50.28 -0.06 -15.45
CA GLU A 58 49.54 1.16 -15.07
C GLU A 58 48.19 1.26 -15.78
N LYS A 59 48.11 0.85 -17.05
CA LYS A 59 46.84 0.79 -17.79
C LYS A 59 45.84 -0.17 -17.15
N ALA A 60 46.29 -1.34 -16.70
CA ALA A 60 45.43 -2.30 -16.01
C ALA A 60 44.91 -1.78 -14.66
N LYS A 61 45.73 -1.02 -13.92
CA LYS A 61 45.28 -0.37 -12.67
C LYS A 61 44.18 0.67 -12.93
N TRP A 62 44.38 1.52 -13.93
CA TRP A 62 43.36 2.50 -14.35
C TRP A 62 42.06 1.84 -14.80
N PHE A 63 42.16 0.77 -15.59
CA PHE A 63 40.99 -0.01 -16.01
C PHE A 63 40.22 -0.57 -14.81
N LEU A 64 40.90 -1.20 -13.84
CA LEU A 64 40.25 -1.74 -12.64
C LEU A 64 39.63 -0.64 -11.79
N TYR A 65 40.35 0.47 -11.58
CA TYR A 65 39.86 1.59 -10.78
C TYR A 65 38.62 2.22 -11.41
N LEU A 66 38.66 2.57 -12.69
CA LEU A 66 37.50 3.16 -13.39
C LEU A 66 36.36 2.15 -13.53
N GLY A 67 36.67 0.88 -13.77
CA GLY A 67 35.68 -0.18 -13.87
C GLY A 67 34.93 -0.44 -12.56
N ILE A 68 35.52 -0.13 -11.40
CA ILE A 68 34.85 -0.19 -10.10
C ILE A 68 34.15 1.14 -9.80
N ALA A 69 34.86 2.27 -9.94
CA ALA A 69 34.36 3.57 -9.53
C ALA A 69 33.19 4.05 -10.39
N LEU A 70 33.26 3.88 -11.71
CA LEU A 70 32.26 4.43 -12.63
C LEU A 70 30.87 3.77 -12.43
N PRO A 71 30.73 2.44 -12.35
CA PRO A 71 29.42 1.82 -12.08
C PRO A 71 28.83 2.25 -10.74
N ILE A 72 29.64 2.34 -9.68
CA ILE A 72 29.17 2.77 -8.36
C ILE A 72 28.66 4.21 -8.42
N VAL A 73 29.41 5.12 -9.05
CA VAL A 73 29.00 6.53 -9.21
C VAL A 73 27.72 6.62 -10.06
N LEU A 74 27.63 5.87 -11.16
CA LEU A 74 26.44 5.86 -12.01
C LEU A 74 25.21 5.33 -11.29
N ALA A 75 25.33 4.22 -10.55
CA ALA A 75 24.22 3.69 -9.74
C ALA A 75 23.79 4.70 -8.66
N THR A 76 24.74 5.36 -8.00
CA THR A 76 24.47 6.40 -7.00
C THR A 76 23.74 7.60 -7.61
N LEU A 77 24.20 8.09 -8.77
CA LEU A 77 23.57 9.20 -9.48
C LEU A 77 22.17 8.81 -9.98
N PHE A 78 21.99 7.58 -10.44
CA PHE A 78 20.69 7.07 -10.85
C PHE A 78 19.71 7.02 -9.67
N LEU A 79 20.12 6.47 -8.52
CA LEU A 79 19.33 6.44 -7.28
C LEU A 79 18.94 7.84 -6.79
N ALA A 80 19.90 8.77 -6.75
CA ALA A 80 19.64 10.14 -6.35
C ALA A 80 18.72 10.86 -7.36
N GLY A 81 18.97 10.66 -8.65
CA GLY A 81 18.18 11.22 -9.74
C GLY A 81 16.75 10.69 -9.77
N SER A 82 16.55 9.38 -9.54
CA SER A 82 15.23 8.76 -9.52
C SER A 82 14.41 9.25 -8.33
N THR A 83 15.03 9.43 -7.16
CA THR A 83 14.37 9.97 -5.97
C THR A 83 13.94 11.43 -6.19
N VAL A 84 14.82 12.27 -6.74
CA VAL A 84 14.49 13.67 -7.06
C VAL A 84 13.40 13.74 -8.12
N TYR A 85 13.51 12.91 -9.16
CA TYR A 85 12.51 12.84 -10.23
C TYR A 85 11.14 12.46 -9.66
N LEU A 86 11.06 11.39 -8.87
CA LEU A 86 9.82 10.91 -8.26
C LEU A 86 9.14 12.01 -7.42
N ASN A 87 9.90 12.72 -6.58
CA ASN A 87 9.37 13.81 -5.76
C ASN A 87 8.93 15.04 -6.58
N LEU A 88 9.58 15.34 -7.71
CA LEU A 88 9.19 16.46 -8.57
C LEU A 88 7.96 16.13 -9.42
N THR A 89 7.76 14.87 -9.77
CA THR A 89 6.60 14.40 -10.52
C THR A 89 5.40 14.09 -9.64
N SER A 90 5.58 13.96 -8.33
CA SER A 90 4.52 13.57 -7.42
C SER A 90 3.52 14.69 -7.19
N ILE A 91 2.24 14.32 -7.11
CA ILE A 91 1.16 15.27 -6.82
C ILE A 91 1.22 15.78 -5.37
N THR A 92 1.88 15.02 -4.49
CA THR A 92 2.08 15.35 -3.08
C THR A 92 3.34 16.19 -2.83
N GLY A 93 4.22 16.34 -3.82
CA GLY A 93 5.51 17.03 -3.68
C GLY A 93 6.54 16.29 -2.81
N GLY A 94 6.28 15.03 -2.45
CA GLY A 94 7.13 14.20 -1.60
C GLY A 94 6.37 13.03 -0.96
N PRO A 95 7.02 12.27 -0.07
CA PRO A 95 6.36 11.17 0.61
C PRO A 95 5.28 11.65 1.58
N VAL A 96 4.21 10.87 1.67
CA VAL A 96 3.09 11.10 2.58
C VAL A 96 2.92 9.93 3.53
N HIS A 97 2.09 10.15 4.54
CA HIS A 97 1.67 9.18 5.53
C HIS A 97 0.21 9.52 5.86
N TRP A 98 -0.71 8.91 5.12
CA TRP A 98 -2.15 9.09 5.30
C TRP A 98 -2.79 7.81 5.83
N HIS A 99 -3.81 7.97 6.65
CA HIS A 99 -4.55 6.90 7.28
C HIS A 99 -6.05 7.05 7.03
N ALA A 100 -6.70 5.92 6.77
CA ALA A 100 -8.14 5.79 6.85
C ALA A 100 -8.49 4.47 7.56
N ASP A 101 -9.30 4.52 8.60
CA ASP A 101 -9.83 3.28 9.17
C ASP A 101 -10.87 2.71 8.19
N PHE A 102 -11.02 1.40 8.13
CA PHE A 102 -12.04 0.78 7.29
C PHE A 102 -12.73 -0.40 7.97
N GLN A 103 -13.93 -0.73 7.50
CA GLN A 103 -14.63 -1.96 7.83
C GLN A 103 -15.31 -2.52 6.58
N VAL A 104 -15.27 -3.84 6.42
CA VAL A 104 -15.97 -4.54 5.33
C VAL A 104 -17.03 -5.46 5.93
N TRP A 105 -18.25 -5.38 5.41
CA TRP A 105 -19.38 -6.17 5.90
C TRP A 105 -20.08 -6.89 4.75
N ALA A 106 -20.43 -8.15 4.96
CA ALA A 106 -21.27 -8.90 4.04
C ALA A 106 -22.43 -9.56 4.79
N CYS A 107 -23.66 -9.28 4.35
CA CYS A 107 -24.89 -9.81 4.90
C CYS A 107 -24.99 -9.69 6.43
N GLY A 108 -24.57 -8.53 6.96
CA GLY A 108 -24.60 -8.20 8.39
C GLY A 108 -23.45 -8.77 9.22
N LYS A 109 -22.49 -9.47 8.60
CA LYS A 109 -21.27 -9.97 9.25
C LYS A 109 -20.05 -9.16 8.81
N GLU A 110 -19.24 -8.73 9.77
CA GLU A 110 -17.94 -8.11 9.51
C GLU A 110 -16.98 -9.16 8.93
N LEU A 111 -16.20 -8.74 7.94
CA LEU A 111 -15.17 -9.52 7.29
C LEU A 111 -13.82 -8.91 7.66
N ASP A 112 -12.97 -9.71 8.29
CA ASP A 112 -11.60 -9.32 8.60
C ASP A 112 -10.70 -9.62 7.40
N LEU A 113 -9.84 -8.67 7.03
CA LEU A 113 -8.84 -8.89 5.99
C LEU A 113 -7.92 -10.05 6.40
N ILE A 114 -7.32 -10.72 5.41
CA ILE A 114 -6.26 -11.71 5.67
C ILE A 114 -5.16 -11.08 6.55
N ASP A 115 -4.64 -11.85 7.51
CA ASP A 115 -3.63 -11.35 8.45
C ASP A 115 -2.31 -11.08 7.70
N PRO A 116 -1.58 -10.00 8.02
CA PRO A 116 -0.24 -9.81 7.50
C PRO A 116 0.70 -10.94 7.94
N ALA A 117 1.60 -11.33 7.04
CA ALA A 117 2.59 -12.37 7.28
C ALA A 117 3.99 -11.96 6.80
N GLY A 118 5.00 -12.72 7.21
CA GLY A 118 6.39 -12.50 6.80
C GLY A 118 7.05 -11.26 7.41
N ILE A 119 8.23 -10.90 6.90
CA ILE A 119 9.06 -9.81 7.45
C ILE A 119 8.45 -8.43 7.18
N ALA A 120 7.78 -8.28 6.03
CA ALA A 120 7.14 -7.03 5.65
C ALA A 120 5.94 -6.68 6.56
N ASN A 121 5.33 -7.69 7.21
CA ASN A 121 4.21 -7.55 8.14
C ASN A 121 3.12 -6.59 7.63
N ARG A 122 2.74 -6.73 6.36
CA ARG A 122 1.69 -5.93 5.72
C ARG A 122 0.93 -6.75 4.69
N VAL A 123 -0.28 -6.33 4.37
CA VAL A 123 -1.07 -6.81 3.22
C VAL A 123 -1.29 -5.64 2.28
N GLY A 124 -0.90 -5.78 1.01
CA GLY A 124 -0.96 -4.71 0.02
C GLY A 124 0.41 -4.30 -0.53
N SER A 125 0.45 -3.16 -1.21
CA SER A 125 1.65 -2.67 -1.88
C SER A 125 2.55 -1.89 -0.92
N PRO A 126 3.83 -1.62 -1.28
CA PRO A 126 4.70 -0.79 -0.45
C PRO A 126 4.16 0.61 -0.15
N VAL A 127 3.30 1.15 -1.01
CA VAL A 127 2.73 2.49 -0.86
C VAL A 127 1.32 2.46 -0.27
N PHE A 128 0.57 1.38 -0.48
CA PHE A 128 -0.83 1.31 -0.10
C PHE A 128 -1.17 -0.08 0.47
N HIS A 129 -1.31 -0.16 1.80
CA HIS A 129 -1.36 -1.42 2.54
C HIS A 129 -2.06 -1.31 3.90
N GLU A 130 -2.12 -2.43 4.61
CA GLU A 130 -2.75 -2.65 5.91
C GLU A 130 -1.80 -3.48 6.81
N HIS A 131 -1.88 -3.30 8.14
CA HIS A 131 -0.95 -3.89 9.13
C HIS A 131 -1.60 -4.80 10.19
N GLY A 132 -2.79 -5.33 9.97
CA GLY A 132 -3.63 -6.02 10.95
C GLY A 132 -4.28 -5.10 11.99
N ASP A 133 -4.53 -3.84 11.63
CA ASP A 133 -5.04 -2.77 12.48
C ASP A 133 -6.34 -2.11 11.96
N ASP A 134 -7.00 -2.71 10.96
CA ASP A 134 -8.23 -2.22 10.32
C ASP A 134 -8.07 -0.80 9.75
N ARG A 135 -6.85 -0.49 9.30
CA ARG A 135 -6.47 0.81 8.78
C ARG A 135 -5.72 0.69 7.47
N ILE A 136 -6.18 1.47 6.50
CA ILE A 136 -5.51 1.69 5.25
C ILE A 136 -4.39 2.72 5.47
N HIS A 137 -3.18 2.36 5.08
CA HIS A 137 -1.99 3.21 5.14
C HIS A 137 -1.56 3.60 3.73
N VAL A 138 -1.46 4.90 3.46
CA VAL A 138 -0.81 5.45 2.27
C VAL A 138 0.54 6.02 2.69
N GLU A 139 1.62 5.29 2.41
CA GLU A 139 2.96 5.61 2.87
C GLU A 139 3.97 5.63 1.73
N GLY A 140 4.48 6.81 1.41
CA GLY A 140 5.43 6.98 0.32
C GLY A 140 4.98 8.03 -0.67
N VAL A 141 5.52 7.99 -1.88
CA VAL A 141 5.30 9.06 -2.86
C VAL A 141 4.11 8.73 -3.75
N VAL A 142 3.11 9.61 -3.78
CA VAL A 142 1.92 9.44 -4.61
C VAL A 142 2.11 10.22 -5.91
N THR A 143 2.17 9.50 -7.03
CA THR A 143 2.38 10.07 -8.37
C THR A 143 1.08 10.37 -9.09
N ASP A 144 0.06 9.55 -8.87
CA ASP A 144 -1.30 9.75 -9.34
C ASP A 144 -2.28 9.51 -8.18
N LEU A 145 -3.39 10.25 -8.13
CA LEU A 145 -4.46 9.99 -7.17
C LEU A 145 -5.14 8.65 -7.47
N GLU A 146 -5.16 8.22 -8.72
CA GLU A 146 -5.69 6.91 -9.09
C GLU A 146 -4.91 5.78 -8.41
N ASP A 147 -3.59 5.89 -8.24
CA ASP A 147 -2.73 4.89 -7.58
C ASP A 147 -3.18 4.59 -6.13
N VAL A 148 -3.85 5.56 -5.49
CA VAL A 148 -4.34 5.49 -4.10
C VAL A 148 -5.86 5.53 -4.00
N ALA A 149 -6.57 5.19 -5.08
CA ALA A 149 -8.01 4.99 -5.09
C ALA A 149 -8.39 3.63 -4.48
N LEU A 150 -9.58 3.54 -3.87
CA LEU A 150 -10.00 2.37 -3.09
C LEU A 150 -10.04 1.08 -3.93
N LYS A 151 -10.35 1.15 -5.24
CA LYS A 151 -10.22 0.01 -6.15
C LYS A 151 -8.82 -0.61 -6.15
N ASN A 152 -7.80 0.24 -6.08
CA ASN A 152 -6.42 -0.19 -6.06
C ASN A 152 -6.02 -0.77 -4.71
N PHE A 153 -6.54 -0.25 -3.59
CA PHE A 153 -6.37 -0.91 -2.29
C PHE A 153 -6.89 -2.35 -2.33
N PHE A 154 -8.14 -2.54 -2.77
CA PHE A 154 -8.74 -3.87 -2.90
C PHE A 154 -7.93 -4.77 -3.83
N GLY A 155 -7.47 -4.23 -4.98
CA GLY A 155 -6.56 -4.94 -5.88
C GLY A 155 -5.25 -5.37 -5.22
N PHE A 156 -4.58 -4.48 -4.49
CA PHE A 156 -3.30 -4.75 -3.84
C PHE A 156 -3.40 -5.76 -2.70
N VAL A 157 -4.52 -5.79 -1.96
CA VAL A 157 -4.72 -6.77 -0.89
C VAL A 157 -5.16 -8.14 -1.42
N GLY A 158 -5.30 -8.32 -2.73
CA GLY A 158 -5.66 -9.59 -3.37
C GLY A 158 -7.16 -9.77 -3.63
N GLY A 159 -7.92 -8.68 -3.63
CA GLY A 159 -9.34 -8.62 -3.97
C GLY A 159 -9.59 -7.75 -5.21
N GLU A 160 -10.80 -7.21 -5.29
CA GLU A 160 -11.26 -6.32 -6.36
C GLU A 160 -12.42 -5.48 -5.81
N LEU A 161 -12.53 -4.22 -6.25
CA LEU A 161 -13.70 -3.37 -5.98
C LEU A 161 -14.11 -2.67 -7.27
N ARG A 162 -15.38 -2.82 -7.63
CA ARG A 162 -16.10 -2.14 -8.70
C ARG A 162 -17.42 -1.59 -8.14
N ASP A 163 -18.17 -0.83 -8.94
CA ASP A 163 -19.46 -0.26 -8.54
C ASP A 163 -20.50 -1.31 -8.09
N ASP A 164 -20.46 -2.52 -8.65
CA ASP A 164 -21.47 -3.56 -8.45
C ASP A 164 -20.93 -4.89 -7.90
N HIS A 165 -19.62 -4.96 -7.67
CA HIS A 165 -18.94 -6.19 -7.34
C HIS A 165 -17.74 -5.93 -6.44
N PHE A 166 -17.50 -6.82 -5.48
CA PHE A 166 -16.23 -6.85 -4.78
C PHE A 166 -15.78 -8.28 -4.48
N THR A 167 -14.45 -8.45 -4.43
CA THR A 167 -13.83 -9.58 -3.77
C THR A 167 -12.98 -9.11 -2.60
N PHE A 168 -12.99 -9.87 -1.50
CA PHE A 168 -12.29 -9.52 -0.28
C PHE A 168 -11.64 -10.75 0.36
N PRO A 169 -10.30 -10.80 0.43
CA PRO A 169 -9.59 -11.95 0.95
C PRO A 169 -9.58 -11.94 2.48
N THR A 170 -9.99 -13.06 3.07
CA THR A 170 -9.94 -13.29 4.52
C THR A 170 -9.06 -14.50 4.81
N ASN A 171 -8.67 -14.70 6.06
CA ASN A 171 -7.88 -15.87 6.48
C ASN A 171 -8.51 -17.23 6.12
N ASN A 172 -9.84 -17.28 5.94
CA ASN A 172 -10.56 -18.54 5.70
C ASN A 172 -10.85 -18.78 4.22
N LYS A 173 -11.17 -17.72 3.47
CA LYS A 173 -11.55 -17.79 2.06
C LYS A 173 -11.55 -16.40 1.43
N LEU A 174 -11.55 -16.38 0.10
CA LEU A 174 -11.97 -15.23 -0.68
C LEU A 174 -13.50 -15.10 -0.63
N TYR A 175 -14.01 -13.95 -0.19
CA TYR A 175 -15.41 -13.60 -0.36
C TYR A 175 -15.58 -12.88 -1.70
N GLU A 176 -16.64 -13.19 -2.40
CA GLU A 176 -16.99 -12.61 -3.70
C GLU A 176 -18.49 -12.37 -3.70
N TYR A 177 -18.90 -11.16 -4.06
CA TYR A 177 -20.30 -10.77 -4.16
C TYR A 177 -20.50 -9.81 -5.32
N GLU A 178 -21.59 -10.01 -6.04
CA GLU A 178 -22.12 -9.12 -7.05
C GLU A 178 -23.54 -8.67 -6.66
N ASN A 179 -23.91 -7.46 -7.08
CA ASN A 179 -25.26 -6.92 -6.87
C ASN A 179 -26.33 -7.91 -7.36
N GLY A 180 -27.24 -8.29 -6.45
CA GLY A 180 -28.28 -9.28 -6.73
C GLY A 180 -28.03 -10.64 -6.10
N ASP A 181 -26.79 -10.93 -5.65
CA ASP A 181 -26.50 -12.15 -4.90
C ASP A 181 -27.34 -12.23 -3.62
N LEU A 182 -27.79 -13.44 -3.29
CA LEU A 182 -28.64 -13.67 -2.12
C LEU A 182 -27.82 -13.72 -0.83
N CYS A 183 -28.23 -12.94 0.15
CA CYS A 183 -27.80 -13.10 1.53
C CYS A 183 -28.42 -14.37 2.16
N PRO A 184 -27.88 -14.87 3.30
CA PRO A 184 -28.41 -16.06 3.98
C PRO A 184 -29.87 -15.97 4.43
N ASP A 185 -30.41 -14.75 4.53
CA ASP A 185 -31.83 -14.48 4.81
C ASP A 185 -32.73 -14.60 3.57
N GLY A 186 -32.16 -14.88 2.40
CA GLY A 186 -32.85 -15.03 1.13
C GLY A 186 -33.15 -13.71 0.42
N LYS A 187 -32.69 -12.56 0.93
CA LYS A 187 -32.83 -11.26 0.25
C LYS A 187 -31.64 -11.00 -0.67
N ALA A 188 -31.88 -10.33 -1.79
CA ALA A 188 -30.82 -9.85 -2.67
C ALA A 188 -30.03 -8.72 -1.99
N GLY A 189 -28.70 -8.83 -2.00
CA GLY A 189 -27.77 -7.83 -1.51
C GLY A 189 -27.38 -6.81 -2.58
N THR A 190 -26.93 -5.66 -2.11
CA THR A 190 -26.36 -4.58 -2.92
C THR A 190 -25.08 -4.10 -2.25
N LEU A 191 -24.00 -3.97 -3.03
CA LEU A 191 -22.75 -3.33 -2.66
C LEU A 191 -22.96 -1.83 -2.54
N GLN A 192 -22.48 -1.27 -1.43
CA GLN A 192 -22.62 0.14 -1.08
C GLN A 192 -21.45 0.52 -0.18
N ALA A 193 -20.94 1.74 -0.32
CA ALA A 193 -19.94 2.25 0.59
C ALA A 193 -20.36 3.58 1.20
N PHE A 194 -19.89 3.81 2.42
CA PHE A 194 -20.11 5.02 3.18
C PHE A 194 -18.78 5.49 3.73
N VAL A 195 -18.63 6.80 3.85
CA VAL A 195 -17.45 7.40 4.48
C VAL A 195 -17.90 8.36 5.56
N TRP A 196 -17.27 8.25 6.73
CA TRP A 196 -17.32 9.27 7.76
C TRP A 196 -16.14 10.21 7.59
N LYS A 197 -16.43 11.50 7.38
CA LYS A 197 -15.44 12.57 7.21
C LYS A 197 -15.51 13.56 8.35
N THR A 198 -14.38 14.17 8.67
CA THR A 198 -14.28 15.19 9.73
C THR A 198 -14.23 16.59 9.14
N ASP A 199 -15.12 17.47 9.61
CA ASP A 199 -15.00 18.92 9.46
C ASP A 199 -14.16 19.46 10.63
N VAL A 200 -12.85 19.53 10.40
CA VAL A 200 -11.85 19.96 11.41
C VAL A 200 -12.16 21.35 11.96
N ALA A 201 -12.69 22.25 11.12
CA ALA A 201 -12.97 23.63 11.53
C ALA A 201 -14.15 23.70 12.51
N LYS A 202 -15.12 22.79 12.39
CA LYS A 202 -16.30 22.73 13.27
C LYS A 202 -16.15 21.75 14.43
N GLY A 203 -15.16 20.86 14.40
CA GLY A 203 -15.07 19.74 15.34
C GLY A 203 -16.25 18.80 15.19
N GLU A 204 -16.73 18.62 13.97
CA GLU A 204 -17.87 17.79 13.62
C GLU A 204 -17.45 16.69 12.65
N PHE A 205 -18.23 15.61 12.59
CA PHE A 205 -18.09 14.59 11.56
C PHE A 205 -19.44 14.21 10.98
N HIS A 206 -19.44 13.83 9.70
CA HIS A 206 -20.65 13.51 8.96
C HIS A 206 -20.42 12.32 8.02
N GLN A 207 -21.51 11.64 7.69
CA GLN A 207 -21.49 10.51 6.76
C GLN A 207 -21.86 10.97 5.35
N GLU A 208 -21.14 10.45 4.37
CA GLU A 208 -21.44 10.53 2.94
C GLU A 208 -21.60 9.11 2.39
N LYS A 209 -22.61 8.88 1.55
CA LYS A 209 -22.69 7.66 0.75
C LYS A 209 -21.87 7.87 -0.51
N LEU A 210 -21.04 6.90 -0.88
CA LEU A 210 -20.23 6.94 -2.08
C LEU A 210 -21.04 6.33 -3.24
N GLU A 211 -21.18 7.10 -4.33
CA GLU A 211 -21.83 6.62 -5.55
C GLU A 211 -20.86 5.77 -6.39
N HIS A 212 -19.58 6.16 -6.43
CA HIS A 212 -18.48 5.46 -7.10
C HIS A 212 -17.39 5.18 -6.05
N PRO A 213 -17.51 4.07 -5.29
CA PRO A 213 -16.57 3.76 -4.22
C PRO A 213 -15.19 3.36 -4.74
N ASP A 214 -15.11 2.83 -5.95
CA ASP A 214 -13.89 2.40 -6.63
C ASP A 214 -12.90 3.56 -6.87
N ASP A 215 -13.41 4.73 -7.25
CA ASP A 215 -12.61 5.94 -7.49
C ASP A 215 -12.36 6.78 -6.22
N TYR A 216 -12.79 6.31 -5.04
CA TYR A 216 -12.62 7.07 -3.81
C TYR A 216 -11.16 7.14 -3.37
N VAL A 217 -10.67 8.34 -3.08
CA VAL A 217 -9.33 8.58 -2.51
C VAL A 217 -9.46 9.10 -1.08
N VAL A 218 -8.68 8.51 -0.17
CA VAL A 218 -8.70 8.82 1.26
C VAL A 218 -8.25 10.26 1.54
N SER A 219 -8.79 10.86 2.60
CA SER A 219 -8.38 12.17 3.07
C SER A 219 -6.90 12.19 3.48
N PRO A 220 -6.14 13.27 3.17
CA PRO A 220 -4.69 13.30 3.31
C PRO A 220 -4.22 13.59 4.75
N TYR A 221 -4.64 12.76 5.72
CA TYR A 221 -4.32 12.92 7.14
C TYR A 221 -3.70 11.66 7.73
N GLY A 222 -2.61 11.79 8.48
CA GLY A 222 -1.94 10.67 9.16
C GLY A 222 -2.51 10.30 10.53
N ASN A 223 -3.68 10.84 10.91
CA ASN A 223 -4.40 10.45 12.11
C ASN A 223 -5.85 10.20 11.73
N VAL A 224 -6.51 9.24 12.38
CA VAL A 224 -7.94 8.99 12.23
C VAL A 224 -8.61 9.18 13.58
N PRO A 225 -9.55 10.14 13.71
CA PRO A 225 -9.80 11.29 12.82
C PRO A 225 -8.61 12.30 12.79
N PRO A 226 -8.52 13.23 11.81
CA PRO A 226 -9.53 13.59 10.81
C PRO A 226 -9.47 12.80 9.50
N GLY A 227 -8.57 11.82 9.39
CA GLY A 227 -8.61 10.80 8.35
C GLY A 227 -9.95 10.07 8.32
N ASP A 228 -10.21 9.36 7.24
CA ASP A 228 -11.54 8.82 6.97
C ASP A 228 -11.85 7.58 7.81
N CYS A 229 -13.14 7.30 7.96
CA CYS A 229 -13.62 5.96 8.30
C CYS A 229 -14.50 5.45 7.17
N LEU A 230 -14.03 4.43 6.47
CA LEU A 230 -14.69 3.80 5.32
C LEU A 230 -15.48 2.57 5.75
N ILE A 231 -16.73 2.48 5.34
CA ILE A 231 -17.59 1.33 5.59
C ILE A 231 -18.05 0.79 4.24
N ILE A 232 -17.58 -0.41 3.87
CA ILE A 232 -18.00 -1.12 2.66
C ILE A 232 -18.97 -2.20 3.09
N GLU A 233 -20.16 -2.23 2.49
CA GLU A 233 -21.20 -3.19 2.84
C GLU A 233 -21.84 -3.84 1.62
N PHE A 234 -22.02 -5.16 1.70
CA PHE A 234 -22.92 -5.91 0.84
C PHE A 234 -24.13 -6.39 1.65
N GLY A 235 -25.33 -5.93 1.30
CA GLY A 235 -26.55 -6.28 2.04
C GLY A 235 -27.78 -5.48 1.59
N GLU A 236 -28.76 -5.32 2.48
CA GLU A 236 -29.97 -4.56 2.18
C GLU A 236 -29.64 -3.10 1.79
N LYS A 237 -30.14 -2.65 0.64
CA LYS A 237 -29.89 -1.29 0.13
C LYS A 237 -30.36 -0.26 1.15
N LYS A 238 -29.48 0.69 1.50
CA LYS A 238 -29.75 1.74 2.48
C LYS A 238 -29.05 3.05 2.12
N ASP A 239 -29.58 4.16 2.60
CA ASP A 239 -29.01 5.49 2.34
C ASP A 239 -27.96 5.91 3.36
N ARG A 240 -27.91 5.21 4.50
CA ARG A 240 -26.98 5.47 5.60
C ARG A 240 -26.54 4.17 6.26
N THR A 241 -25.34 4.18 6.84
CA THR A 241 -24.88 3.09 7.72
C THR A 241 -24.92 3.48 9.20
N ASP A 242 -25.26 2.51 10.04
CA ASP A 242 -25.16 2.54 11.49
C ASP A 242 -23.74 2.22 12.00
N LYS A 243 -22.85 1.73 11.11
CA LYS A 243 -21.47 1.36 11.43
C LYS A 243 -20.58 2.60 11.55
N LEU A 244 -19.57 2.48 12.40
CA LEU A 244 -18.59 3.52 12.70
C LEU A 244 -17.29 2.88 13.18
N CYS A 245 -16.16 3.29 12.63
CA CYS A 245 -14.84 2.78 13.01
C CYS A 245 -14.48 3.17 14.44
N ASN A 246 -13.58 2.41 15.06
CA ASN A 246 -13.32 2.49 16.49
C ASN A 246 -12.78 3.86 16.93
N PHE A 247 -11.86 4.47 16.19
CA PHE A 247 -11.32 5.77 16.59
C PHE A 247 -12.34 6.90 16.50
N TYR A 248 -13.24 6.87 15.52
CA TYR A 248 -14.39 7.79 15.47
C TYR A 248 -15.34 7.59 16.65
N LYS A 249 -15.67 6.33 17.00
CA LYS A 249 -16.50 6.02 18.19
C LYS A 249 -15.86 6.59 19.47
N VAL A 250 -14.53 6.44 19.61
CA VAL A 250 -13.79 6.97 20.77
C VAL A 250 -13.83 8.50 20.80
N ALA A 251 -13.54 9.16 19.68
CA ALA A 251 -13.57 10.62 19.58
C ALA A 251 -14.96 11.21 19.90
N GLU A 252 -16.03 10.57 19.40
CA GLU A 252 -17.42 10.94 19.73
C GLU A 252 -17.70 10.75 21.23
N SER A 253 -17.31 9.61 21.81
CA SER A 253 -17.55 9.31 23.23
C SER A 253 -16.84 10.26 24.19
N LYS A 254 -15.68 10.79 23.80
CA LYS A 254 -14.91 11.78 24.55
C LYS A 254 -15.42 13.21 24.36
N GLY A 255 -16.34 13.42 23.41
CA GLY A 255 -16.81 14.75 23.02
C GLY A 255 -15.77 15.57 22.24
N GLU A 256 -14.74 14.92 21.69
CA GLU A 256 -13.71 15.56 20.84
C GLU A 256 -14.29 15.91 19.47
N LEU A 257 -15.22 15.08 18.97
CA LEU A 257 -15.99 15.34 17.75
C LEU A 257 -17.48 15.16 18.00
N LYS A 258 -18.29 15.95 17.30
CA LYS A 258 -19.76 15.86 17.32
C LYS A 258 -20.30 15.32 16.01
N ARG A 259 -21.19 14.33 16.08
CA ARG A 259 -21.88 13.82 14.90
C ARG A 259 -22.89 14.84 14.41
N ARG A 260 -22.88 15.12 13.11
CA ARG A 260 -23.82 15.99 12.41
C ARG A 260 -25.03 15.23 11.87
#